data_AF-E2AIP4-F1
#
_entry.id   AF-E2AIP4-F1
#
_cell.length_a   1.000
_cell.length_b   1.000
_cell.length_c   1.000
_cell.angle_alpha   90.00
_cell.angle_beta   90.00
_cell.angle_gamma   90.00
#
_symmetry.space_group_name_H-M   'P 1'
#
loop_
_entity.id
_entity.type
_entity.pdbx_description
1 polymer ?
#
loop_
_entity_poly.entity_id
_entity_poly.type
_entity_poly.pdbx_seq_one_letter_code
_entity_poly.pdbx_strand_id
1 'polypeptide(L)' 'DQPHYIIFIENNQMCYVEQDDISLCSPREINNVEIGRFFCRFEDTHYVPNKYLEQ' A
#
# COMPACT_ATOMS: atom_id res chain seq x y z
N ASP A 1 16.52 13.80 -13.22
CA ASP A 1 15.14 13.37 -12.94
C ASP A 1 15.14 12.22 -11.95
N GLN A 2 14.49 12.43 -10.81
CA GLN A 2 14.18 11.39 -9.83
C GLN A 2 12.78 10.82 -10.12
N PRO A 3 12.56 9.51 -9.95
CA PRO A 3 11.22 8.93 -10.00
C PRO A 3 10.32 9.57 -8.95
N HIS A 4 9.05 9.71 -9.31
CA HIS A 4 8.00 10.11 -8.39
C HIS A 4 6.99 8.99 -8.28
N TYR A 5 6.42 8.85 -7.09
CA TYR A 5 5.47 7.80 -6.77
C TYR A 5 4.15 8.40 -6.36
N ILE A 6 3.08 7.71 -6.76
CA ILE A 6 1.75 7.91 -6.21
C ILE A 6 1.59 6.89 -5.07
N ILE A 7 1.35 7.39 -3.85
CA ILE A 7 1.19 6.56 -2.66
C ILE A 7 -0.21 6.75 -2.10
N PHE A 8 -0.89 5.63 -1.87
CA PHE A 8 -2.16 5.59 -1.15
C PHE A 8 -1.88 5.41 0.34
N ILE A 9 -2.36 6.33 1.17
CA ILE A 9 -2.17 6.30 2.62
C ILE A 9 -3.45 5.85 3.34
N GLU A 10 -3.33 5.49 4.62
CA GLU A 10 -4.40 4.86 5.42
C GLU A 10 -5.70 5.70 5.48
N ASN A 11 -5.62 7.03 5.37
CA ASN A 11 -6.78 7.93 5.39
C ASN A 11 -7.52 8.08 4.04
N ASN A 12 -7.40 7.09 3.15
CA ASN A 12 -7.96 7.11 1.80
C ASN A 12 -7.48 8.29 0.93
N GLN A 13 -6.34 8.88 1.30
CA GLN A 13 -5.72 9.98 0.58
C GLN A 13 -4.63 9.44 -0.36
N MET A 14 -4.35 10.24 -1.38
CA MET A 14 -3.32 9.97 -2.37
C MET A 14 -2.25 11.06 -2.28
N CYS A 15 -0.99 10.67 -2.20
CA CYS A 15 0.15 11.57 -2.17
C CYS A 15 1.01 11.37 -3.42
N TYR A 16 1.58 12.46 -3.92
CA TYR A 16 2.61 12.44 -4.96
C TYR A 16 3.92 12.84 -4.32
N VAL A 17 4.91 11.95 -4.35
CA VAL A 17 6.16 12.12 -3.57
C VAL A 17 7.38 11.74 -4.41
N GLU A 18 8.51 12.38 -4.13
CA GLU A 18 9.79 12.02 -4.73
C GLU A 18 10.35 10.72 -4.11
N GLN A 19 11.15 9.98 -4.88
CA GLN A 19 11.78 8.74 -4.39
C GLN A 19 12.66 8.97 -3.15
N ASP A 20 13.30 10.12 -3.05
CA ASP A 20 14.22 10.41 -1.94
C ASP A 20 13.47 10.71 -0.61
N ASP A 21 12.16 10.99 -0.69
CA ASP A 21 11.29 11.24 0.47
C ASP A 21 10.60 9.97 1.01
N ILE A 22 10.87 8.80 0.40
CA ILE A 22 10.27 7.53 0.81
C ILE A 22 11.31 6.58 1.40
N SER A 23 10.91 5.90 2.47
CA SER A 23 11.71 4.87 3.11
C SER A 23 11.01 3.52 3.05
N LEU A 24 11.78 2.45 2.88
CA LEU A 24 11.27 1.10 3.08
C LEU A 24 10.77 0.95 4.52
N CYS A 25 9.62 0.32 4.69
CA CYS A 25 9.04 -0.01 5.98
C CYS A 25 8.88 -1.52 6.12
N SER A 26 8.81 -1.99 7.36
CA SER A 26 8.43 -3.38 7.62
C SER A 26 7.02 -3.64 7.09
N PRO A 27 6.74 -4.85 6.58
CA PRO A 27 5.39 -5.25 6.23
C PRO A 27 4.39 -4.95 7.35
N ARG A 28 3.25 -4.35 6.98
CA ARG A 28 2.14 -4.02 7.89
C ARG A 28 0.82 -4.44 7.25
N GLU A 29 -0.21 -4.55 8.08
CA GLU A 29 -1.58 -4.70 7.59
C GLU A 29 -2.01 -3.45 6.82
N ILE A 30 -2.73 -3.66 5.73
CA ILE A 30 -3.25 -2.60 4.89
C ILE A 30 -4.50 -2.04 5.55
N ASN A 31 -4.36 -0.83 6.11
CA ASN A 31 -5.45 -0.07 6.74
C ASN A 31 -5.96 1.05 5.82
N ASN A 32 -6.12 0.77 4.53
CA ASN A 32 -6.74 1.66 3.56
C ASN A 32 -7.96 0.94 2.98
N VAL A 33 -9.15 1.56 2.95
CA VAL A 33 -10.39 0.86 2.53
C VAL A 33 -10.36 0.41 1.07
N GLU A 34 -9.80 1.22 0.16
CA GLU A 34 -9.79 0.94 -1.28
C GLU A 34 -8.85 -0.21 -1.66
N ILE A 35 -7.72 -0.33 -0.96
CA ILE A 35 -6.73 -1.41 -1.17
C ILE A 35 -7.06 -2.61 -0.27
N GLY A 36 -7.39 -2.31 0.99
CA GLY A 36 -7.69 -3.26 2.06
C GLY A 36 -8.85 -4.18 1.73
N ARG A 37 -9.82 -3.72 0.91
CA ARG A 37 -10.87 -4.61 0.40
C ARG A 37 -10.29 -5.75 -0.43
N PHE A 38 -9.21 -5.55 -1.19
CA PHE A 38 -8.61 -6.57 -2.05
C PHE A 38 -7.44 -7.32 -1.41
N PHE A 39 -6.63 -6.64 -0.59
CA PHE A 39 -5.38 -7.17 -0.03
C PHE A 39 -5.26 -6.84 1.45
N CYS A 40 -4.79 -7.79 2.26
CA CYS A 40 -4.64 -7.58 3.70
C CYS A 40 -3.24 -7.11 4.13
N ARG A 41 -2.18 -7.53 3.43
CA ARG A 41 -0.79 -7.13 3.70
C ARG A 41 0.10 -7.34 2.48
N PHE A 42 1.27 -6.70 2.48
CA PHE A 42 2.37 -7.05 1.57
C PHE A 42 3.28 -8.09 2.23
N GLU A 43 3.65 -9.16 1.53
CA GLU A 43 4.54 -10.21 2.02
C GLU A 43 5.64 -10.46 0.99
N ASP A 44 6.86 -10.03 1.35
CA ASP A 44 8.10 -10.09 0.58
C ASP A 44 8.03 -9.46 -0.82
N THR A 45 7.35 -10.13 -1.75
CA THR A 45 7.30 -9.81 -3.18
C THR A 45 5.89 -9.62 -3.72
N HIS A 46 4.85 -9.96 -2.94
CA HIS A 46 3.47 -9.96 -3.42
C HIS A 46 2.50 -9.47 -2.33
N TYR A 47 1.32 -9.01 -2.76
CA TYR A 47 0.22 -8.71 -1.85
C TYR A 47 -0.56 -9.97 -1.50
N VAL A 48 -0.90 -10.13 -0.22
CA VAL A 48 -1.75 -11.22 0.28
C VAL A 48 -3.22 -10.82 0.10
N PRO A 49 -4.03 -11.64 -0.59
CA PRO A 49 -5.46 -11.36 -0.78
C PRO A 49 -6.22 -11.18 0.54
N ASN A 50 -7.23 -10.31 0.51
CA ASN A 50 -8.17 -10.20 1.61
C ASN A 50 -9.12 -11.41 1.59
N LYS A 51 -9.03 -12.24 2.63
CA LYS A 51 -9.85 -13.46 2.82
C LYS A 51 -11.36 -13.18 2.90
N TYR A 52 -11.76 -11.95 3.21
CA TYR A 52 -13.17 -11.55 3.25
C TYR A 52 -13.80 -11.38 1.86
N LEU A 53 -13.02 -11.40 0.77
CA LEU A 53 -13.52 -11.41 -0.61
C LEU A 53 -13.71 -12.82 -1.22
N GLU A 54 -13.33 -13.89 -0.52
CA GLU A 54 -13.50 -15.27 -1.03
C GLU A 54 -14.95 -15.80 -0.89
N GLN A 55 -15.96 -14.91 -0.89
CA GLN A 55 -17.39 -15.27 -0.80
C GLN A 55 -18.08 -15.29 -2.16
#